data_AF-A0A1G4B1H5-F1
#
_entry.id   AF-A0A1G4B1H5-F1
#
_cell.length_a   1.000
_cell.length_b   1.000
_cell.length_c   1.000
_cell.angle_alpha   90.00
_cell.angle_beta   90.00
_cell.angle_gamma   90.00
#
_symmetry.space_group_name_H-M   'P 1'
#
loop_
_entity.id
_entity.type
_entity.pdbx_description
1 polymer ?
#
loop_
_entity_poly.entity_id
_entity_poly.type
_entity_poly.pdbx_seq_one_letter_code
_entity_poly.pdbx_strand_id
1 'polypeptide(L)'
;MVLLAKTKWLKSTNELQSCLDINFSSCYRCQGHSKNKPTCDNPINQASRSELPSVVLYIINSGSLASASNHLERLAKLVLCKRSHQAQATDLATQWRSRIRVYLGIGRDSVASKKESKGSVRPHNTTTSSPQPMRRAAQEDRTPTPTTAILPEEINKKLARKPGAPCHCEIEHQGFSEAEISRAKAVEEMLQAWARLRAFDEESKVTPQLSRRLIELDLDDSTCWEVFVSKGVRGRQTTINDGDDTRERSRKE
;
A
#
# COMPACT_ATOMS: atom_id res chain seq x y z
N MET A 1 3.76 22.40 13.39
CA MET A 1 3.91 22.22 11.94
C MET A 1 4.55 20.85 11.73
N VAL A 2 3.74 19.80 11.55
CA VAL A 2 4.24 18.43 11.34
C VAL A 2 4.67 18.35 9.88
N LEU A 3 5.98 18.31 9.63
CA LEU A 3 6.50 18.03 8.30
C LEU A 3 6.09 16.59 7.96
N LEU A 4 5.07 16.45 7.11
CA LEU A 4 4.77 15.20 6.41
C LEU A 4 5.97 14.87 5.52
N ALA A 5 6.99 14.24 6.09
CA ALA A 5 8.04 13.62 5.30
C ALA A 5 7.34 12.63 4.36
N LYS A 6 7.41 12.90 3.04
CA LYS A 6 6.98 11.94 2.02
C LYS A 6 7.89 10.71 2.16
N THR A 7 7.46 9.74 2.96
CA THR A 7 8.20 8.50 3.15
C THR A 7 8.19 7.76 1.83
N LYS A 8 9.35 7.66 1.18
CA LYS A 8 9.49 6.98 -0.10
C LYS A 8 9.31 5.47 0.14
N TRP A 9 8.20 4.91 -0.31
CA TRP A 9 7.97 3.47 -0.32
C TRP A 9 9.07 2.74 -1.09
N LEU A 10 9.31 1.46 -0.73
CA LEU A 10 10.29 0.58 -1.37
C LEU A 10 9.95 0.40 -2.85
N LYS A 11 10.88 0.72 -3.75
CA LYS A 11 10.65 0.73 -5.21
C LYS A 11 11.30 -0.43 -5.95
N SER A 12 12.18 -1.17 -5.30
CA SER A 12 12.91 -2.26 -5.95
C SER A 12 13.04 -3.48 -5.04
N THR A 13 13.25 -4.63 -5.68
CA THR A 13 13.56 -5.88 -4.99
C THR A 13 14.79 -5.75 -4.11
N ASN A 14 15.83 -5.04 -4.57
CA ASN A 14 17.08 -4.86 -3.81
C ASN A 14 16.87 -4.03 -2.54
N GLU A 15 16.05 -2.99 -2.60
CA GLU A 15 15.67 -2.20 -1.42
C GLU A 15 14.90 -3.06 -0.41
N LEU A 16 13.94 -3.86 -0.88
CA LEU A 16 13.19 -4.77 -0.02
C LEU A 16 14.12 -5.84 0.59
N GLN A 17 14.99 -6.47 -0.20
CA GLN A 17 15.97 -7.45 0.27
C GLN A 17 16.87 -6.88 1.37
N SER A 18 17.41 -5.68 1.15
CA SER A 18 18.26 -4.99 2.13
C SER A 18 17.49 -4.63 3.40
N CYS A 19 16.23 -4.19 3.27
CA CYS A 19 15.38 -3.86 4.41
C CYS A 19 15.02 -5.10 5.24
N LEU A 20 14.76 -6.24 4.57
CA LEU A 20 14.37 -7.48 5.22
C LEU A 20 15.56 -8.34 5.66
N ASP A 21 16.79 -7.99 5.25
CA ASP A 21 18.02 -8.77 5.44
C ASP A 21 17.91 -10.18 4.85
N ILE A 22 17.38 -10.27 3.62
CA ILE A 22 17.15 -11.53 2.91
C ILE A 22 17.58 -11.39 1.47
N ASN A 23 18.31 -12.39 0.98
CA ASN A 23 18.62 -12.51 -0.44
C ASN A 23 17.63 -13.48 -1.12
N PHE A 24 16.63 -12.96 -1.84
CA PHE A 24 15.63 -13.81 -2.50
C PHE A 24 16.21 -14.65 -3.63
N SER A 25 17.29 -14.20 -4.26
CA SER A 25 17.94 -14.92 -5.37
C SER A 25 18.62 -16.20 -4.90
N SER A 26 19.09 -16.23 -3.65
CA SER A 26 19.73 -17.39 -3.03
C SER A 26 18.90 -18.03 -1.90
N CYS A 27 17.63 -17.63 -1.75
CA CYS A 27 16.74 -18.13 -0.70
C CYS A 27 16.27 -19.55 -1.03
N TYR A 28 17.15 -20.53 -0.87
CA TYR A 28 16.86 -21.94 -1.07
C TYR A 28 16.64 -22.69 0.24
N ARG A 29 16.96 -22.05 1.37
CA ARG A 29 16.87 -22.61 2.72
C ARG A 29 15.87 -21.84 3.56
N CYS A 30 15.33 -22.55 4.54
CA CYS A 30 14.37 -22.02 5.49
C CYS A 30 15.00 -20.92 6.37
N GLN A 31 14.32 -19.77 6.45
CA GLN A 31 14.72 -18.64 7.30
C GLN A 31 14.28 -18.79 8.77
N GLY A 32 13.70 -19.93 9.12
CA GLY A 32 13.26 -20.23 10.47
C GLY A 32 14.43 -20.57 11.39
N HIS A 33 14.25 -20.33 12.69
CA HIS A 33 15.26 -20.62 13.70
C HIS A 33 14.77 -21.73 14.64
N SER A 34 15.70 -22.44 15.27
CA SER A 34 15.39 -23.40 16.33
C SER A 34 16.06 -22.96 17.63
N LYS A 35 15.73 -23.61 18.76
CA LYS A 35 16.34 -23.27 20.06
C LYS A 35 17.88 -23.31 20.02
N ASN A 36 18.45 -24.18 19.20
CA ASN A 36 19.89 -24.47 19.19
C ASN A 36 20.61 -23.95 17.94
N LYS A 37 19.88 -23.46 16.93
CA LYS A 37 20.46 -23.00 15.67
C LYS A 37 19.79 -21.73 15.17
N PRO A 38 20.57 -20.72 14.76
CA PRO A 38 20.03 -19.46 14.28
C PRO A 38 19.30 -19.60 12.93
N THR A 39 19.65 -20.62 12.14
CA THR A 39 19.05 -20.87 10.82
C THR A 39 18.72 -22.33 10.64
N CYS A 40 17.66 -22.59 9.87
CA CYS A 40 17.22 -23.91 9.50
C CYS A 40 17.84 -24.30 8.14
N ASP A 41 18.53 -25.43 8.10
CA ASP A 41 19.16 -25.91 6.87
C ASP A 41 18.18 -26.55 5.87
N ASN A 42 16.93 -26.77 6.26
CA ASN A 42 15.95 -27.45 5.41
C ASN A 42 15.65 -26.63 4.15
N PRO A 43 15.59 -27.27 2.97
CA PRO A 43 15.24 -26.58 1.75
C PRO A 43 13.79 -26.11 1.78
N ILE A 44 13.52 -24.95 1.19
CA ILE A 44 12.14 -24.56 0.86
C ILE A 44 11.70 -25.31 -0.40
N ASN A 45 10.42 -25.66 -0.47
CA ASN A 45 9.89 -26.46 -1.58
C ASN A 45 9.86 -25.64 -2.88
N GLN A 46 9.85 -26.34 -4.03
CA GLN A 46 9.88 -25.71 -5.35
C GLN A 46 8.71 -24.75 -5.59
N ALA A 47 7.49 -25.12 -5.18
CA ALA A 47 6.31 -24.29 -5.36
C ALA A 47 6.44 -22.95 -4.63
N SER A 48 6.98 -22.97 -3.40
CA SER A 48 7.22 -21.74 -2.64
C SER A 48 8.28 -20.88 -3.32
N ARG A 49 9.35 -21.47 -3.88
CA ARG A 49 10.36 -20.74 -4.65
C ARG A 49 9.79 -20.06 -5.89
N SER A 50 8.93 -20.74 -6.65
CA SER A 50 8.30 -20.15 -7.83
C SER A 50 7.34 -19.01 -7.51
N GLU A 51 6.79 -18.98 -6.28
CA GLU A 51 5.82 -17.97 -5.85
C GLU A 51 6.49 -16.71 -5.25
N LEU A 52 7.72 -16.84 -4.72
CA LEU A 52 8.45 -15.74 -4.10
C LEU A 52 8.52 -14.47 -4.97
N PRO A 53 8.90 -14.52 -6.28
CA PRO A 53 9.03 -13.31 -7.09
C PRO A 53 7.71 -12.53 -7.22
N SER A 54 6.58 -13.23 -7.37
CA SER A 54 5.26 -12.61 -7.47
C SER A 54 4.87 -11.91 -6.17
N VAL A 55 5.09 -12.55 -5.02
CA VAL A 55 4.77 -11.94 -3.70
C VAL A 55 5.65 -10.73 -3.41
N VAL A 56 6.94 -10.80 -3.75
CA VAL A 56 7.85 -9.65 -3.65
C VAL A 56 7.36 -8.48 -4.51
N LEU A 57 6.91 -8.74 -5.73
CA LEU A 57 6.37 -7.72 -6.61
C LEU A 57 5.08 -7.10 -6.04
N TYR A 58 4.17 -7.89 -5.47
CA TYR A 58 2.97 -7.37 -4.80
C TYR A 58 3.29 -6.45 -3.63
N ILE A 59 4.32 -6.75 -2.83
CA ILE A 59 4.77 -5.90 -1.72
C ILE A 59 5.26 -4.54 -2.25
N ILE A 60 6.10 -4.55 -3.28
CA ILE A 60 6.62 -3.32 -3.90
C ILE A 60 5.47 -2.48 -4.46
N ASN A 61 4.51 -3.12 -5.13
CA ASN A 61 3.36 -2.44 -5.74
C ASN A 61 2.27 -2.01 -4.74
N SER A 62 2.32 -2.47 -3.49
CA SER A 62 1.31 -2.13 -2.47
C SER A 62 1.29 -0.66 -2.07
N GLY A 63 2.42 0.06 -2.25
CA GLY A 63 2.53 1.50 -2.00
C GLY A 63 2.48 1.94 -0.53
N SER A 64 2.09 1.06 0.40
CA SER A 64 2.05 1.34 1.83
C SER A 64 2.26 0.08 2.68
N LEU A 65 2.66 0.27 3.93
CA LEU A 65 2.86 -0.84 4.87
C LEU A 65 1.55 -1.55 5.22
N ALA A 66 0.45 -0.80 5.32
CA ALA A 66 -0.87 -1.35 5.60
C ALA A 66 -1.29 -2.32 4.48
N SER A 67 -1.22 -1.88 3.23
CA SER A 67 -1.53 -2.70 2.05
C SER A 67 -0.59 -3.90 1.90
N ALA A 68 0.70 -3.74 2.21
CA ALA A 68 1.69 -4.81 2.08
C ALA A 68 1.61 -5.86 3.20
N SER A 69 0.86 -5.61 4.28
CA SER A 69 0.90 -6.41 5.51
C SER A 69 0.59 -7.90 5.27
N ASN A 70 -0.44 -8.20 4.49
CA ASN A 70 -0.84 -9.58 4.18
C ASN A 70 0.19 -10.26 3.27
N HIS A 71 0.79 -9.52 2.33
CA HIS A 71 1.83 -10.06 1.45
C HIS A 71 3.13 -10.35 2.20
N LEU A 72 3.48 -9.56 3.23
CA LEU A 72 4.63 -9.84 4.10
C LEU A 72 4.45 -11.14 4.88
N GLU A 73 3.24 -11.43 5.38
CA GLU A 73 2.96 -12.69 6.06
C GLU A 73 3.01 -13.87 5.09
N ARG A 74 2.45 -13.71 3.88
CA ARG A 74 2.56 -14.72 2.81
C ARG A 74 4.02 -14.97 2.46
N LEU A 75 4.81 -13.92 2.29
CA LEU A 75 6.25 -14.01 2.03
C LEU A 75 6.96 -14.77 3.16
N ALA A 76 6.63 -14.49 4.42
CA ALA A 76 7.20 -15.19 5.57
C ALA A 76 6.90 -16.70 5.51
N LYS A 77 5.67 -17.10 5.19
CA LYS A 77 5.32 -18.53 5.01
C LYS A 77 6.13 -19.20 3.90
N LEU A 78 6.40 -18.50 2.79
CA LEU A 78 7.14 -19.04 1.64
C LEU A 78 8.63 -19.25 1.92
N VAL A 79 9.24 -18.40 2.75
CA VAL A 79 10.67 -18.54 3.13
C VAL A 79 10.89 -19.51 4.29
N LEU A 80 9.83 -20.07 4.86
CA LEU A 80 9.88 -21.03 5.96
C LEU A 80 9.57 -22.45 5.45
N CYS A 81 10.22 -23.47 6.03
CA CYS A 81 9.93 -24.85 5.66
C CYS A 81 8.53 -25.26 6.17
N LYS A 82 7.77 -25.98 5.34
CA LYS A 82 6.39 -26.38 5.66
C LYS A 82 6.27 -27.27 6.91
N ARG A 83 7.29 -28.07 7.20
CA ARG A 83 7.22 -29.11 8.24
C ARG A 83 7.37 -28.59 9.67
N SER A 84 8.19 -27.56 9.90
CA SER A 84 8.64 -27.24 11.26
C SER A 84 8.51 -25.78 11.66
N HIS A 85 8.62 -24.83 10.72
CA HIS A 85 8.77 -23.42 11.07
C HIS A 85 7.63 -22.53 10.60
N GLN A 86 6.54 -23.08 10.05
CA GLN A 86 5.39 -22.26 9.60
C GLN A 86 4.78 -21.43 10.73
N ALA A 87 4.82 -21.92 11.98
CA ALA A 87 4.35 -21.17 13.14
C ALA A 87 5.13 -19.85 13.38
N GLN A 88 6.35 -19.71 12.84
CA GLN A 88 7.17 -18.50 12.98
C GLN A 88 6.81 -17.42 11.96
N ALA A 89 5.92 -17.69 11.00
CA ALA A 89 5.61 -16.76 9.92
C ALA A 89 5.06 -15.42 10.44
N THR A 90 4.19 -15.45 11.43
CA THR A 90 3.58 -14.24 12.02
C THR A 90 4.62 -13.36 12.70
N ASP A 91 5.52 -13.95 13.47
CA ASP A 91 6.60 -13.23 14.16
C ASP A 91 7.60 -12.65 13.17
N LEU A 92 8.00 -13.43 12.17
CA LEU A 92 8.91 -12.99 11.11
C LEU A 92 8.32 -11.82 10.32
N ALA A 93 7.04 -11.90 9.95
CA ALA A 93 6.33 -10.81 9.29
C ALA A 93 6.25 -9.55 10.18
N THR A 94 6.07 -9.71 11.48
CA THR A 94 6.05 -8.58 12.44
C THR A 94 7.41 -7.90 12.56
N GLN A 95 8.50 -8.68 12.57
CA GLN A 95 9.86 -8.14 12.52
C GLN A 95 10.10 -7.37 11.22
N TRP A 96 9.70 -7.91 10.08
CA TRP A 96 9.81 -7.24 8.79
C TRP A 96 9.00 -5.94 8.72
N ARG A 97 7.75 -5.94 9.19
CA ARG A 97 6.95 -4.71 9.30
C ARG A 97 7.67 -3.64 10.12
N SER A 98 8.31 -4.04 11.22
CA SER A 98 9.08 -3.12 12.07
C SER A 98 10.33 -2.57 11.35
N ARG A 99 11.05 -3.40 10.60
CA ARG A 99 12.19 -2.95 9.78
C ARG A 99 11.76 -1.97 8.68
N ILE A 100 10.63 -2.24 8.02
CA ILE A 100 10.06 -1.34 7.01
C ILE A 100 9.64 -0.01 7.64
N ARG A 101 9.03 -0.01 8.83
CA ARG A 101 8.71 1.22 9.57
C ARG A 101 9.94 2.08 9.82
N VAL A 102 11.02 1.46 10.31
CA VAL A 102 12.30 2.15 10.54
C VAL A 102 12.88 2.68 9.23
N TYR A 103 12.89 1.87 8.16
CA TYR A 103 13.36 2.30 6.83
C TYR A 103 12.59 3.50 6.29
N LEU A 104 11.27 3.54 6.50
CA LEU A 104 10.41 4.62 6.07
C LEU A 104 10.46 5.84 7.00
N GLY A 105 11.13 5.77 8.16
CA GLY A 105 11.07 6.81 9.18
C GLY A 105 9.69 6.92 9.85
N ILE A 106 8.83 5.91 9.69
CA ILE A 106 7.51 5.82 10.34
C ILE A 106 7.75 5.29 11.76
N GLY A 107 8.23 6.18 12.64
CA GLY A 107 8.40 5.87 14.05
C GLY A 107 9.78 6.23 14.59
N ARG A 108 9.99 7.51 14.91
CA ARG A 108 10.60 8.00 16.16
C ARG A 108 10.70 9.52 16.17
N ASP A 109 9.73 10.15 16.83
CA ASP A 109 9.94 11.33 17.67
C ASP A 109 9.54 10.95 19.10
N SER A 110 10.35 10.16 19.81
CA SER A 110 10.31 9.98 21.29
C SER A 110 11.04 8.72 21.75
N VAL A 111 12.37 8.78 21.84
CA VAL A 111 13.06 8.26 23.04
C VAL A 111 14.22 9.21 23.29
N ALA A 112 14.11 9.95 24.40
CA ALA A 112 15.16 10.80 24.92
C ALA A 112 16.49 10.05 24.99
N SER A 113 17.54 10.67 24.44
CA SER A 113 18.93 10.35 24.73
C SER A 113 19.13 10.18 26.23
N LYS A 114 19.32 8.95 26.68
CA LYS A 114 19.95 8.67 27.98
C LYS A 114 21.41 8.36 27.72
N LYS A 115 22.23 9.25 28.28
CA LYS A 115 23.69 9.34 28.28
C LYS A 115 24.46 8.03 28.11
N GLU A 116 25.47 8.14 27.25
CA GLU A 116 26.85 7.67 27.41
C GLU A 116 27.15 6.82 28.66
N SER A 117 27.71 5.65 28.41
CA SER A 117 28.79 5.10 29.24
C SER A 117 29.81 4.40 28.34
N LYS A 118 31.07 4.75 28.61
CA LYS A 118 32.32 4.45 27.90
C LYS A 118 32.66 2.95 27.82
N GLY A 119 33.39 2.61 26.75
CA GLY A 119 34.25 1.42 26.65
C GLY A 119 34.59 1.13 25.18
N SER A 120 35.62 1.76 24.60
CA SER A 120 37.02 1.26 24.53
C SER A 120 37.35 0.52 23.22
N VAL A 121 37.84 1.28 22.22
CA VAL A 121 39.07 1.09 21.38
C VAL A 121 39.44 -0.36 21.00
N ARG A 122 39.63 -0.77 19.72
CA ARG A 122 40.67 -0.31 18.75
C ARG A 122 40.40 -0.85 17.31
N PRO A 123 41.01 -0.28 16.25
CA PRO A 123 40.70 -0.51 14.83
C PRO A 123 41.78 -1.27 14.04
N HIS A 124 41.40 -1.83 12.89
CA HIS A 124 42.28 -2.26 11.78
C HIS A 124 41.43 -2.30 10.49
N ASN A 125 41.86 -2.07 9.26
CA ASN A 125 42.97 -1.35 8.62
C ASN A 125 42.57 -1.24 7.13
N THR A 126 43.02 -0.18 6.47
CA THR A 126 42.80 0.20 5.06
C THR A 126 43.71 -0.57 4.10
N THR A 127 43.23 -0.95 2.91
CA THR A 127 43.99 -1.25 1.67
C THR A 127 42.98 -1.22 0.51
N THR A 128 42.88 -0.26 -0.42
CA THR A 128 43.78 0.31 -1.46
C THR A 128 43.99 -0.57 -2.71
N SER A 129 43.53 -0.04 -3.86
CA SER A 129 43.87 -0.31 -5.29
C SER A 129 43.44 -1.66 -5.90
N SER A 130 43.01 -1.81 -7.17
CA SER A 130 43.12 -0.99 -8.40
C SER A 130 42.09 -1.48 -9.46
N PRO A 131 41.88 -0.78 -10.59
CA PRO A 131 40.73 -0.95 -11.51
C PRO A 131 41.02 -1.76 -12.78
N GLN A 132 39.97 -2.35 -13.39
CA GLN A 132 40.01 -2.90 -14.77
C GLN A 132 38.59 -2.99 -15.41
N PRO A 133 38.44 -3.21 -16.74
CA PRO A 133 37.96 -2.18 -17.65
C PRO A 133 36.54 -2.41 -18.21
N MET A 134 36.06 -1.36 -18.88
CA MET A 134 34.82 -1.27 -19.65
C MET A 134 34.60 -2.43 -20.64
N ARG A 135 33.36 -2.93 -20.67
CA ARG A 135 32.75 -3.49 -21.88
C ARG A 135 31.37 -2.88 -22.12
N ARG A 136 31.28 -2.18 -23.25
CA ARG A 136 30.05 -1.76 -23.93
C ARG A 136 29.29 -2.99 -24.43
N ALA A 137 27.97 -3.01 -24.28
CA ALA A 137 27.06 -3.69 -25.19
C ALA A 137 25.67 -3.02 -25.16
N ALA A 138 25.30 -2.52 -26.33
CA ALA A 138 23.97 -2.38 -26.92
C ALA A 138 22.78 -1.92 -26.04
N GLN A 139 22.34 -0.69 -26.31
CA GLN A 139 20.96 -0.25 -26.13
C GLN A 139 20.07 -0.97 -27.16
N GLU A 140 19.02 -1.63 -26.68
CA GLU A 140 17.86 -1.99 -27.51
C GLU A 140 16.71 -1.04 -27.21
N ASP A 141 16.31 -0.36 -28.27
CA ASP A 141 15.18 0.54 -28.39
C ASP A 141 13.88 -0.28 -28.38
N ARG A 142 13.00 -0.05 -27.41
CA ARG A 142 11.64 -0.61 -27.39
C ARG A 142 10.65 0.53 -27.33
N THR A 143 10.14 0.85 -28.50
CA THR A 143 9.01 1.74 -28.74
C THR A 143 7.74 1.14 -28.09
N PRO A 144 7.03 1.87 -27.21
CA PRO A 144 5.75 1.41 -26.69
C PRO A 144 4.66 1.59 -27.75
N THR A 145 3.97 0.49 -28.04
CA THR A 145 2.79 0.43 -28.90
C THR A 145 1.63 1.22 -28.25
N PRO A 146 0.87 2.03 -29.00
CA PRO A 146 -0.24 2.79 -28.44
C PRO A 146 -1.39 1.86 -28.04
N THR A 147 -1.75 1.90 -26.76
CA THR A 147 -2.97 1.27 -26.22
C THR A 147 -4.19 1.97 -26.81
N THR A 148 -4.89 1.27 -27.70
CA THR A 148 -6.20 1.68 -28.21
C THR A 148 -7.18 1.79 -27.05
N ALA A 149 -7.76 2.97 -26.86
CA ALA A 149 -8.81 3.21 -25.89
C ALA A 149 -10.05 2.39 -26.26
N ILE A 150 -10.38 1.38 -25.45
CA ILE A 150 -11.62 0.62 -25.59
C ILE A 150 -12.76 1.53 -25.15
N LEU A 151 -13.65 1.86 -26.09
CA LEU A 151 -14.84 2.67 -25.85
C LEU A 151 -15.79 1.97 -24.85
N PRO A 152 -16.33 2.69 -23.84
CA PRO A 152 -17.20 2.10 -22.80
C PRO A 152 -18.43 1.33 -23.29
N GLU A 153 -18.91 1.61 -24.52
CA GLU A 153 -20.09 0.94 -25.09
C GLU A 153 -19.85 -0.54 -25.44
N GLU A 154 -18.63 -0.94 -25.83
CA GLU A 154 -18.37 -2.34 -26.16
C GLU A 154 -18.32 -3.25 -24.92
N ILE A 155 -18.00 -2.70 -23.75
CA ILE A 155 -17.94 -3.43 -22.48
C ILE A 155 -19.36 -3.79 -22.03
N ASN A 156 -20.31 -2.86 -22.15
CA ASN A 156 -21.72 -3.09 -21.78
C ASN A 156 -22.41 -4.12 -22.68
N LYS A 157 -22.04 -4.20 -23.97
CA LYS A 157 -22.59 -5.21 -24.89
C LYS A 157 -22.12 -6.64 -24.58
N LYS A 158 -20.94 -6.80 -23.96
CA LYS A 158 -20.42 -8.12 -23.54
C LYS A 158 -20.95 -8.60 -22.18
N LEU A 159 -21.39 -7.67 -21.32
CA LEU A 159 -21.94 -7.98 -19.99
C LEU A 159 -23.42 -8.35 -20.00
N ALA A 160 -24.15 -8.11 -21.09
CA ALA A 160 -25.57 -8.46 -21.22
C ALA A 160 -25.84 -9.97 -21.50
N ARG A 161 -24.94 -10.88 -21.08
CA ARG A 161 -25.23 -12.32 -21.13
C ARG A 161 -26.20 -12.64 -19.98
N LYS A 162 -27.36 -13.20 -20.34
CA LYS A 162 -28.38 -13.62 -19.38
C LYS A 162 -27.76 -14.50 -18.27
N PRO A 163 -28.06 -14.25 -16.99
CA PRO A 163 -27.66 -15.16 -15.92
C PRO A 163 -28.26 -16.55 -16.22
N GLY A 164 -27.38 -17.56 -16.32
CA GLY A 164 -27.78 -18.94 -16.64
C GLY A 164 -27.45 -19.42 -18.06
N ALA A 165 -26.82 -18.61 -18.92
CA ALA A 165 -26.25 -19.15 -20.15
C ALA A 165 -25.08 -20.11 -19.81
N PRO A 166 -25.10 -21.38 -20.24
CA PRO A 166 -24.02 -22.31 -19.94
C PRO A 166 -22.71 -21.79 -20.55
N CYS A 167 -21.70 -21.51 -19.71
CA CYS A 167 -20.35 -21.36 -20.23
C CYS A 167 -19.89 -22.75 -20.71
N HIS A 168 -19.24 -22.84 -21.87
CA HIS A 168 -18.49 -24.01 -22.27
C HIS A 168 -17.09 -23.99 -21.66
N CYS A 169 -17.02 -23.81 -20.35
CA CYS A 169 -15.77 -23.81 -19.63
C CYS A 169 -15.79 -24.97 -18.63
N GLU A 170 -14.77 -25.85 -18.71
CA GLU A 170 -14.61 -27.04 -17.85
C GLU A 170 -14.28 -26.69 -16.39
N ILE A 171 -14.38 -25.41 -16.02
CA ILE A 171 -14.06 -24.91 -14.70
C ILE A 171 -15.37 -24.73 -13.95
N GLU A 172 -15.49 -25.39 -12.80
CA GLU A 172 -16.59 -25.15 -11.88
C GLU A 172 -16.59 -23.68 -11.44
N HIS A 173 -17.60 -22.94 -11.86
CA HIS A 173 -17.84 -21.60 -11.35
C HIS A 173 -18.47 -21.69 -9.97
N GLN A 174 -17.66 -21.49 -8.94
CA GLN A 174 -18.19 -21.25 -7.60
C GLN A 174 -18.98 -19.94 -7.64
N GLY A 175 -20.30 -20.03 -7.51
CA GLY A 175 -21.17 -18.87 -7.42
C GLY A 175 -20.80 -18.03 -6.20
N PHE A 176 -20.92 -16.71 -6.34
CA PHE A 176 -20.81 -15.82 -5.19
C PHE A 176 -21.95 -16.10 -4.22
N SER A 177 -21.62 -16.24 -2.94
CA SER A 177 -22.61 -16.30 -1.87
C SER A 177 -23.38 -14.99 -1.77
N GLU A 178 -24.59 -15.04 -1.21
CA GLU A 178 -25.41 -13.84 -0.95
C GLU A 178 -24.67 -12.81 -0.08
N ALA A 179 -23.86 -13.29 0.88
CA ALA A 179 -23.00 -12.44 1.70
C ALA A 179 -21.91 -11.72 0.88
N GLU A 180 -21.32 -12.38 -0.12
CA GLU A 180 -20.33 -11.75 -1.02
C GLU A 180 -20.98 -10.72 -1.92
N ILE A 181 -22.15 -11.02 -2.48
CA ILE A 181 -22.94 -10.08 -3.29
C ILE A 181 -23.31 -8.85 -2.46
N SER A 182 -23.73 -9.04 -1.21
CA SER A 182 -24.10 -7.94 -0.31
C SER A 182 -22.89 -7.05 0.03
N ARG A 183 -21.72 -7.64 0.29
CA ARG A 183 -20.47 -6.87 0.49
C ARG A 183 -20.08 -6.09 -0.76
N ALA A 184 -20.20 -6.69 -1.94
CA ALA A 184 -19.89 -6.02 -3.20
C ALA A 184 -20.80 -4.81 -3.44
N LYS A 185 -22.11 -4.94 -3.18
CA LYS A 185 -23.06 -3.81 -3.26
C LYS A 185 -22.72 -2.68 -2.30
N ALA A 186 -22.35 -2.99 -1.06
CA ALA A 186 -21.95 -1.97 -0.09
C ALA A 186 -20.70 -1.19 -0.56
N VAL A 187 -19.72 -1.87 -1.17
CA VAL A 187 -18.54 -1.21 -1.76
C VAL A 187 -18.94 -0.33 -2.95
N GLU A 188 -19.86 -0.79 -3.80
CA GLU A 188 -20.36 0.00 -4.93
C GLU A 188 -21.07 1.28 -4.45
N GLU A 189 -21.98 1.17 -3.47
CA GLU A 189 -22.68 2.33 -2.90
C GLU A 189 -21.70 3.32 -2.27
N MET A 190 -20.68 2.83 -1.56
CA MET A 190 -19.62 3.65 -1.00
C MET A 190 -18.84 4.40 -2.09
N LEU A 191 -18.46 3.73 -3.18
CA LEU A 191 -17.75 4.34 -4.30
C LEU A 191 -18.61 5.38 -5.02
N GLN A 192 -19.89 5.09 -5.24
CA GLN A 192 -20.84 6.04 -5.81
C GLN A 192 -21.01 7.27 -4.93
N ALA A 193 -21.14 7.08 -3.62
CA ALA A 193 -21.26 8.18 -2.68
C ALA A 193 -19.97 9.03 -2.65
N TRP A 194 -18.80 8.40 -2.72
CA TRP A 194 -17.52 9.10 -2.83
C TRP A 194 -17.39 9.89 -4.14
N ALA A 195 -17.84 9.33 -5.27
CA ALA A 195 -17.85 10.03 -6.55
C ALA A 195 -18.74 11.29 -6.52
N ARG A 196 -19.87 11.26 -5.79
CA ARG A 196 -20.75 12.43 -5.62
C ARG A 196 -20.11 13.57 -4.85
N LEU A 197 -19.07 13.30 -4.04
CA LEU A 197 -18.35 14.34 -3.30
C LEU A 197 -17.49 15.24 -4.21
N ARG A 198 -17.35 14.91 -5.50
CA ARG A 198 -16.42 15.59 -6.42
C ARG A 198 -15.06 15.77 -5.77
N ALA A 199 -14.47 14.64 -5.39
CA ALA A 199 -13.26 14.61 -4.58
C ALA A 199 -12.08 15.34 -5.23
N PHE A 200 -12.07 15.42 -6.56
CA PHE A 200 -11.01 16.05 -7.34
C PHE A 200 -11.52 17.24 -8.15
N ASP A 201 -10.65 18.24 -8.28
CA ASP A 201 -10.79 19.34 -9.23
C ASP A 201 -10.33 18.95 -10.65
N GLU A 202 -10.34 19.91 -11.58
CA GLU A 202 -9.92 19.72 -12.97
C GLU A 202 -8.43 19.34 -13.10
N GLU A 203 -7.61 19.63 -12.09
CA GLU A 203 -6.19 19.26 -12.04
C GLU A 203 -5.96 17.88 -11.39
N SER A 204 -7.04 17.13 -11.13
CA SER A 204 -7.00 15.86 -10.40
C SER A 204 -6.43 15.98 -8.98
N LYS A 205 -6.52 17.17 -8.37
CA LYS A 205 -6.12 17.40 -6.97
C LYS A 205 -7.33 17.30 -6.06
N VAL A 206 -7.12 16.76 -4.86
CA VAL A 206 -8.18 16.70 -3.86
C VAL A 206 -8.62 18.12 -3.51
N THR A 207 -9.92 18.40 -3.59
CA THR A 207 -10.43 19.74 -3.34
C THR A 207 -10.06 20.21 -1.92
N PRO A 208 -9.73 21.49 -1.69
CA PRO A 208 -9.34 21.98 -0.37
C PRO A 208 -10.38 21.69 0.72
N GLN A 209 -11.66 21.71 0.36
CA GLN A 209 -12.77 21.38 1.25
C GLN A 209 -12.72 19.91 1.68
N LEU A 210 -12.53 18.98 0.74
CA LEU A 210 -12.44 17.57 1.08
C LEU A 210 -11.17 17.27 1.87
N SER A 211 -10.06 17.92 1.53
CA SER A 211 -8.77 17.80 2.24
C SER A 211 -8.90 18.17 3.73
N ARG A 212 -9.59 19.28 4.06
CA ARG A 212 -9.85 19.65 5.48
C ARG A 212 -10.67 18.59 6.20
N ARG A 213 -11.72 18.07 5.56
CA ARG A 213 -12.58 17.05 6.16
C ARG A 213 -11.84 15.72 6.35
N LEU A 214 -10.92 15.37 5.46
CA LEU A 214 -10.08 14.16 5.60
C LEU A 214 -9.11 14.27 6.78
N ILE A 215 -8.65 15.47 7.14
CA ILE A 215 -7.79 15.69 8.30
C ILE A 215 -8.57 15.50 9.61
N GLU A 216 -9.86 15.85 9.62
CA GLU A 216 -10.75 15.69 10.78
C GLU A 216 -11.33 14.27 10.90
N LEU A 217 -11.06 13.41 9.93
CA LEU A 217 -11.60 12.05 9.90
C LEU A 217 -10.80 11.14 10.83
N ASP A 218 -11.46 10.62 11.86
CA ASP A 218 -10.92 9.55 12.69
C ASP A 218 -11.01 8.22 11.93
N LEU A 219 -9.85 7.63 11.63
CA LEU A 219 -9.75 6.37 10.90
C LEU A 219 -9.95 5.14 11.80
N ASP A 220 -9.90 5.31 13.11
CA ASP A 220 -10.10 4.23 14.08
C ASP A 220 -11.59 4.05 14.45
N ASP A 221 -12.43 5.04 14.14
CA ASP A 221 -13.88 4.98 14.31
C ASP A 221 -14.60 4.68 12.99
N SER A 222 -15.10 3.45 12.87
CA SER A 222 -15.86 2.99 11.69
C SER A 222 -17.11 3.83 11.40
N THR A 223 -17.72 4.44 12.42
CA THR A 223 -18.91 5.28 12.25
C THR A 223 -18.58 6.66 11.69
N CYS A 224 -17.34 7.13 11.88
CA CYS A 224 -16.87 8.42 11.39
C CYS A 224 -16.86 8.47 9.84
N TRP A 225 -16.55 7.34 9.20
CA TRP A 225 -16.61 7.19 7.74
C TRP A 225 -18.02 7.31 7.17
N GLU A 226 -19.01 6.65 7.80
CA GLU A 226 -20.40 6.74 7.37
C GLU A 226 -20.93 8.17 7.47
N VAL A 227 -20.61 8.86 8.56
CA VAL A 227 -20.95 10.27 8.77
C VAL A 227 -20.26 11.16 7.74
N PHE A 228 -19.00 10.90 7.41
CA PHE A 228 -18.23 11.65 6.43
C PHE A 228 -18.84 11.55 5.03
N VAL A 229 -19.17 10.34 4.59
CA VAL A 229 -19.77 10.10 3.26
C VAL A 229 -21.19 10.68 3.21
N SER A 230 -21.98 10.51 4.29
CA SER A 230 -23.37 10.95 4.34
C SER A 230 -23.56 12.47 4.43
N LYS A 231 -22.64 13.20 5.09
CA LYS A 231 -22.76 14.66 5.26
C LYS A 231 -22.34 15.47 4.04
N GLY A 232 -21.66 14.87 3.06
CA GLY A 232 -21.07 15.59 1.93
C GLY A 232 -22.03 16.14 0.87
N VAL A 233 -23.34 15.90 0.99
CA VAL A 233 -24.35 16.39 0.02
C VAL A 233 -25.07 17.65 0.49
N ARG A 234 -24.95 18.01 1.78
CA ARG A 234 -25.57 19.24 2.31
C ARG A 234 -24.58 20.38 2.32
N GLY A 235 -24.26 20.89 1.14
CA GLY A 235 -23.74 22.24 1.02
C GLY A 235 -24.70 23.19 1.73
N ARG A 236 -24.24 23.82 2.82
CA ARG A 236 -24.88 25.03 3.35
C ARG A 236 -24.89 26.04 2.20
N GLN A 237 -26.04 26.20 1.52
CA GLN A 237 -26.45 27.54 1.12
C GLN A 237 -26.70 28.32 2.42
N THR A 238 -25.63 28.85 3.02
CA THR A 238 -25.81 30.09 3.77
C THR A 238 -26.14 31.13 2.73
N THR A 239 -27.44 31.33 2.47
CA THR A 239 -27.94 32.56 1.88
C THR A 239 -27.48 33.67 2.81
N ILE A 240 -26.39 34.33 2.45
CA ILE A 240 -26.07 35.65 2.96
C ILE A 240 -27.19 36.52 2.39
N ASN A 241 -28.27 36.65 3.16
CA ASN A 241 -29.18 37.76 2.98
C ASN A 241 -28.39 38.98 3.44
N ASP A 242 -27.79 39.67 2.48
CA ASP A 242 -27.41 41.07 2.62
C ASP A 242 -28.67 41.84 2.97
N GLY A 243 -28.88 42.02 4.27
CA GLY A 243 -29.81 42.99 4.83
C GLY A 243 -29.24 44.38 4.56
N ASP A 244 -29.52 44.88 3.36
CA ASP A 244 -29.56 46.29 3.01
C ASP A 244 -30.52 46.98 3.98
N ASP A 245 -30.00 47.60 5.03
CA ASP A 245 -30.79 48.39 5.96
C ASP A 245 -30.19 49.79 6.10
N THR A 246 -31.07 50.76 5.84
CA THR A 246 -31.00 52.19 6.14
C THR A 246 -30.12 53.11 5.28
N ARG A 247 -30.69 53.45 4.12
CA ARG A 247 -30.65 54.81 3.56
C ARG A 247 -31.85 55.64 4.07
N GLU A 248 -31.54 56.87 4.49
CA GLU A 248 -32.34 58.11 4.39
C GLU A 248 -33.25 58.64 5.53
N ARG A 249 -33.08 59.97 5.73
CA ARG A 249 -33.89 61.01 6.41
C ARG A 249 -33.70 61.14 7.93
N SER A 250 -33.18 62.25 8.42
CA SER A 250 -33.87 63.54 8.30
C SER A 250 -32.95 64.76 8.41
N ARG A 251 -33.22 65.73 7.53
CA ARG A 251 -32.76 67.13 7.53
C ARG A 251 -33.98 67.97 7.90
N LYS A 252 -33.92 68.69 9.01
CA LYS A 252 -34.82 69.73 9.56
C LYS A 252 -34.33 69.94 11.00
N GLU A 253 -33.95 71.10 11.52
CA GLU A 253 -33.98 72.52 11.15
C GLU A 253 -32.70 73.18 11.69
#